data_AF-A0A4U0WTX3-F1
#
_entry.id   AF-A0A4U0WTX3-F1
#
_cell.length_a   1.000
_cell.length_b   1.000
_cell.length_c   1.000
_cell.angle_alpha   90.00
_cell.angle_beta   90.00
_cell.angle_gamma   90.00
#
_symmetry.space_group_name_H-M   'P 1'
#
loop_
_entity.id
_entity.type
_entity.pdbx_description
1 polymer ?
#
loop_
_entity_poly.entity_id
_entity_poly.type
_entity_poly.pdbx_seq_one_letter_code
_entity_poly.pdbx_strand_id
1 'polypeptide(L)'
;MFISGLKVMPASFRSGLAPYGLWFSQRLESCIPLPLIRWAMDGADLRRVDLSRVTMPLCRAMMSPITAESTDGEWARPWVTRTCIISAGKAGIVPSADHEDDAIKYRDIGRKGNAETVAFTHPLMRHPWNKQDPELFARAAKCWFERQPLPEGFVEL
;
A
#
# COMPACT_ATOMS: atom_id res chain seq x y z
N MET A 1 -15.36 2.40 4.52
CA MET A 1 -14.22 2.33 3.57
C MET A 1 -13.15 1.42 4.15
N PHE A 2 -12.45 0.65 3.32
CA PHE A 2 -11.34 -0.20 3.72
C PHE A 2 -10.14 0.16 2.86
N ILE A 3 -9.05 0.59 3.48
CA ILE A 3 -7.84 1.07 2.81
C ILE A 3 -6.70 0.13 3.17
N SER A 4 -6.00 -0.36 2.17
CA SER A 4 -4.84 -1.23 2.34
C SER A 4 -3.74 -0.76 1.41
N GLY A 5 -2.55 -0.51 1.96
CA GLY A 5 -1.43 0.01 1.18
C GLY A 5 -1.63 1.47 0.86
N LEU A 6 -1.18 2.33 1.76
CA LEU A 6 -1.19 3.77 1.57
C LEU A 6 0.25 4.28 1.73
N LYS A 7 0.66 5.11 0.78
CA LYS A 7 1.97 5.79 0.82
C LYS A 7 1.78 7.19 0.27
N VAL A 8 2.13 8.20 1.06
CA VAL A 8 2.20 9.55 0.52
C VAL A 8 3.47 9.67 -0.33
N MET A 9 3.28 9.97 -1.61
CA MET A 9 4.41 10.17 -2.50
C MET A 9 5.08 11.52 -2.17
N PRO A 10 6.42 11.56 -2.00
CA PRO A 10 7.13 12.81 -1.77
C PRO A 10 6.88 13.82 -2.89
N ALA A 11 6.86 15.12 -2.57
CA ALA A 11 6.66 16.18 -3.55
C ALA A 11 7.67 16.14 -4.73
N SER A 12 8.88 15.61 -4.51
CA SER A 12 9.89 15.43 -5.55
C SER A 12 9.50 14.42 -6.65
N PHE A 13 8.62 13.46 -6.34
CA PHE A 13 8.01 12.55 -7.31
C PHE A 13 6.91 13.21 -8.14
N ARG A 14 6.58 14.50 -7.95
CA ARG A 14 5.74 15.26 -8.90
C ARG A 14 6.52 15.86 -10.07
N SER A 15 7.86 15.78 -10.06
CA SER A 15 8.63 16.13 -11.25
C SER A 15 8.20 15.24 -12.42
N GLY A 16 8.32 15.75 -13.66
CA GLY A 16 8.10 14.93 -14.87
C GLY A 16 8.95 13.65 -14.94
N LEU A 17 9.84 13.44 -13.95
CA LEU A 17 10.66 12.28 -13.73
C LEU A 17 9.94 11.11 -13.03
N ALA A 18 8.79 11.28 -12.37
CA ALA A 18 8.08 10.18 -11.69
C ALA A 18 7.83 8.95 -12.59
N PRO A 19 7.33 9.13 -13.84
CA PRO A 19 7.16 8.02 -14.76
C PRO A 19 8.47 7.30 -15.07
N TYR A 20 9.59 8.03 -15.12
CA TYR A 20 10.93 7.46 -15.34
C TYR A 20 11.42 6.71 -14.10
N GLY A 21 11.15 7.24 -12.90
CA GLY A 21 11.44 6.58 -11.63
C GLY A 21 10.69 5.24 -11.51
N LEU A 22 9.39 5.22 -11.82
CA LEU A 22 8.60 3.99 -11.85
C LEU A 22 9.11 3.02 -12.92
N TRP A 23 9.39 3.50 -14.13
CA TRP A 23 9.93 2.68 -15.21
C TRP A 23 11.28 2.03 -14.86
N PHE A 24 12.14 2.78 -14.17
CA PHE A 24 13.45 2.32 -13.72
C PHE A 24 13.35 1.37 -12.53
N SER A 25 12.49 1.66 -11.55
CA SER A 25 12.31 0.80 -10.37
C SER A 25 11.82 -0.59 -10.77
N GLN A 26 10.89 -0.70 -11.72
CA GLN A 26 10.40 -1.98 -12.24
C GLN A 26 11.53 -2.82 -12.87
N ARG A 27 12.53 -2.18 -13.49
CA ARG A 27 13.70 -2.88 -14.04
C ARG A 27 14.65 -3.34 -12.96
N LEU A 28 14.92 -2.50 -11.96
CA LEU A 28 15.72 -2.90 -10.81
C LEU A 28 15.09 -4.06 -10.04
N GLU A 29 13.78 -4.00 -9.80
CA GLU A 29 13.01 -5.08 -9.16
C GLU A 29 13.08 -6.37 -9.99
N SER A 30 13.11 -6.28 -11.32
CA SER A 30 13.22 -7.46 -12.20
C SER A 30 14.56 -8.20 -12.10
N CYS A 31 15.62 -7.53 -11.62
CA CYS A 31 16.93 -8.14 -11.36
C CYS A 31 16.93 -9.01 -10.10
N ILE A 32 15.94 -8.85 -9.21
CA ILE A 32 15.80 -9.67 -8.02
C ILE A 32 15.30 -11.06 -8.44
N PRO A 33 15.98 -12.16 -8.04
CA PRO A 33 15.55 -13.51 -8.37
C PRO A 33 14.14 -13.81 -7.84
N LEU A 34 13.27 -14.34 -8.71
CA LEU A 34 11.90 -14.68 -8.34
C LEU A 34 11.79 -15.62 -7.12
N PRO A 35 12.65 -16.63 -6.93
CA PRO A 35 12.63 -17.45 -5.72
C PRO A 35 12.83 -16.65 -4.43
N LEU A 36 13.67 -15.61 -4.47
CA LEU A 36 13.91 -14.74 -3.31
C LEU A 36 12.69 -13.89 -3.00
N ILE A 37 12.03 -13.34 -4.04
CA ILE A 37 10.78 -12.59 -3.87
C ILE A 37 9.68 -13.49 -3.30
N ARG A 38 9.51 -14.71 -3.84
CA ARG A 38 8.53 -15.68 -3.35
C ARG A 38 8.80 -16.08 -1.92
N TRP A 39 10.06 -16.37 -1.56
CA TRP A 39 10.45 -16.64 -0.19
C TRP A 39 10.11 -15.48 0.75
N ALA A 40 10.41 -14.24 0.35
CA ALA A 40 10.09 -13.06 1.16
C ALA A 40 8.58 -12.80 1.33
N MET A 41 7.77 -13.33 0.40
CA MET A 41 6.32 -13.23 0.32
C MET A 41 5.63 -14.54 0.74
N ASP A 42 6.26 -15.36 1.59
CA ASP A 42 5.71 -16.62 2.13
C ASP A 42 5.18 -17.60 1.07
N GLY A 43 5.84 -17.64 -0.08
CA GLY A 43 5.49 -18.53 -1.19
C GLY A 43 4.36 -18.02 -2.08
N ALA A 44 3.93 -16.76 -1.94
CA ALA A 44 2.92 -16.14 -2.79
C ALA A 44 3.15 -16.42 -4.29
N ASP A 45 2.08 -16.74 -5.02
CA ASP A 45 2.15 -16.94 -6.48
C ASP A 45 2.34 -15.60 -7.20
N LEU A 46 3.58 -15.13 -7.17
CA LEU A 46 4.03 -13.97 -7.90
C LEU A 46 4.55 -14.40 -9.26
N ARG A 47 4.04 -13.73 -10.29
CA ARG A 47 4.56 -13.80 -11.65
C ARG A 47 5.62 -12.74 -11.84
N ARG A 48 6.65 -13.06 -12.62
CA ARG A 48 7.65 -12.07 -13.02
C ARG A 48 6.97 -10.98 -13.84
N VAL A 49 7.39 -9.74 -13.63
CA VAL A 49 6.92 -8.61 -14.42
C VAL A 49 7.38 -8.79 -15.86
N ASP A 50 6.43 -8.72 -16.80
CA ASP A 50 6.73 -8.67 -18.23
C ASP A 50 7.15 -7.25 -18.61
N LEU A 51 8.47 -7.03 -18.67
CA LEU A 51 9.05 -5.72 -18.95
C LEU A 51 8.67 -5.18 -20.34
N SER A 52 8.27 -6.03 -21.28
CA SER A 52 7.78 -5.58 -22.60
C SER A 52 6.49 -4.77 -22.48
N ARG A 53 5.71 -5.01 -21.42
CA ARG A 53 4.46 -4.29 -21.11
C ARG A 53 4.70 -3.02 -20.28
N VAL A 54 5.85 -2.89 -19.63
CA VAL A 54 6.22 -1.71 -18.81
C VAL A 54 6.79 -0.62 -19.71
N THR A 55 5.89 0.04 -20.44
CA THR A 55 6.22 1.13 -21.36
C THR A 55 6.17 2.50 -20.67
N MET A 56 6.92 3.47 -21.18
CA MET A 56 6.88 4.85 -20.67
C MET A 56 5.49 5.49 -20.74
N PRO A 57 4.68 5.32 -21.81
CA PRO A 57 3.30 5.78 -21.83
C PRO A 57 2.45 5.18 -20.72
N LEU A 58 2.61 3.88 -20.42
CA LEU A 58 1.90 3.23 -19.31
C LEU A 58 2.33 3.82 -17.95
N CYS A 59 3.63 3.98 -17.70
CA CYS A 59 4.12 4.59 -16.47
C CYS A 59 3.60 6.03 -16.31
N ARG A 60 3.51 6.79 -17.41
CA ARG A 60 2.93 8.14 -17.39
C ARG A 60 1.44 8.11 -17.07
N ALA A 61 0.68 7.20 -17.68
CA ALA A 61 -0.75 7.04 -17.41
C ALA A 61 -1.02 6.63 -15.95
N MET A 62 -0.20 5.74 -15.37
CA MET A 62 -0.29 5.33 -13.96
C MET A 62 0.03 6.48 -13.01
N MET A 63 1.08 7.26 -13.31
CA MET A 63 1.50 8.36 -12.43
C MET A 63 0.63 9.60 -12.58
N SER A 64 0.00 9.83 -13.74
CA SER A 64 -0.82 11.01 -14.01
C SER A 64 -1.86 11.29 -12.90
N PRO A 65 -2.76 10.37 -12.52
CA PRO A 65 -3.74 10.63 -11.46
C PRO A 65 -3.06 10.84 -10.09
N ILE A 66 -2.01 10.08 -9.80
CA ILE A 66 -1.26 10.17 -8.53
C ILE A 66 -0.61 11.56 -8.39
N THR A 67 -0.09 12.12 -9.48
CA THR A 67 0.56 13.43 -9.50
C THR A 67 -0.40 14.60 -9.70
N ALA A 68 -1.57 14.37 -10.30
CA ALA A 68 -2.55 15.40 -10.63
C ALA A 68 -3.52 15.71 -9.47
N GLU A 69 -3.90 14.70 -8.69
CA GLU A 69 -4.80 14.87 -7.53
C GLU A 69 -4.05 15.17 -6.22
N SER A 70 -2.73 14.99 -6.18
CA SER A 70 -1.94 15.35 -5.01
C SER A 70 -1.75 16.87 -4.94
N THR A 71 -2.66 17.58 -4.29
CA THR A 71 -2.37 18.92 -3.76
C THR A 71 -1.15 18.80 -2.85
N ASP A 72 -0.08 19.50 -3.20
CA ASP A 72 1.16 19.77 -2.44
C ASP A 72 1.68 18.82 -1.35
N GLY A 73 1.65 17.49 -1.52
CA GLY A 73 2.02 16.60 -0.39
C GLY A 73 1.15 16.88 0.83
N GLU A 74 0.02 17.55 0.59
CA GLU A 74 -1.01 17.83 1.55
C GLU A 74 -1.71 16.51 1.81
N TRP A 75 -1.80 16.19 3.08
CA TRP A 75 -2.59 15.08 3.53
C TRP A 75 -4.04 15.27 3.07
N ALA A 76 -4.75 14.15 2.92
CA ALA A 76 -6.17 14.20 2.60
C ALA A 76 -6.93 15.13 3.57
N ARG A 77 -7.98 15.76 3.07
CA ARG A 77 -8.92 16.48 3.93
C ARG A 77 -9.67 15.47 4.80
N PRO A 78 -10.14 15.86 6.01
CA PRO A 78 -11.00 15.00 6.81
C PRO A 78 -12.23 14.50 6.04
N TRP A 79 -12.67 13.29 6.35
CA TRP A 79 -13.82 12.65 5.70
C TRP A 79 -14.82 12.12 6.73
N VAL A 80 -16.07 11.92 6.32
CA VAL A 80 -17.17 11.46 7.19
C VAL A 80 -17.33 9.94 7.23
N THR A 81 -16.78 9.23 6.25
CA THR A 81 -16.96 7.79 6.10
C THR A 81 -16.10 7.01 7.09
N ARG A 82 -16.72 6.13 7.88
CA ARG A 82 -15.98 5.17 8.72
C ARG A 82 -14.93 4.41 7.91
N THR A 83 -13.69 4.42 8.36
CA THR A 83 -12.55 3.88 7.60
C THR A 83 -11.63 3.00 8.43
N CYS A 84 -11.25 1.84 7.89
CA CYS A 84 -10.20 0.99 8.43
C CYS A 84 -8.99 1.08 7.49
N ILE A 85 -7.84 1.45 8.06
CA ILE A 85 -6.59 1.63 7.34
C ILE A 85 -5.64 0.51 7.77
N ILE A 86 -5.13 -0.26 6.83
CA ILE A 86 -4.18 -1.33 7.09
C ILE A 86 -2.83 -0.96 6.47
N SER A 87 -1.83 -0.79 7.34
CA SER A 87 -0.43 -0.79 6.97
C SER A 87 0.10 -2.23 7.02
N ALA A 88 0.91 -2.61 6.04
CA ALA A 88 1.75 -3.78 6.19
C ALA A 88 2.89 -3.45 7.18
N GLY A 89 3.42 -4.47 7.87
CA GLY A 89 4.45 -4.30 8.90
C GLY A 89 5.61 -5.29 8.82
N LYS A 90 5.65 -6.16 7.79
CA LYS A 90 6.68 -7.21 7.68
C LYS A 90 8.02 -6.64 7.22
N ALA A 91 8.84 -6.27 8.20
CA ALA A 91 10.25 -5.92 8.01
C ALA A 91 11.10 -7.08 7.47
N GLY A 92 12.27 -6.78 6.90
CA GLY A 92 13.26 -7.78 6.49
C GLY A 92 14.13 -7.34 5.30
N ILE A 93 14.71 -8.32 4.60
CA ILE A 93 15.71 -8.12 3.53
C ILE A 93 15.10 -7.44 2.30
N VAL A 94 13.84 -7.74 2.00
CA VAL A 94 13.11 -7.03 0.94
C VAL A 94 12.57 -5.74 1.54
N PRO A 95 12.88 -4.57 0.97
CA PRO A 95 12.29 -3.31 1.41
C PRO A 95 10.77 -3.40 1.27
N SER A 96 10.07 -3.61 2.37
CA SER A 96 8.65 -3.29 2.41
C SER A 96 8.58 -1.81 2.70
N ALA A 97 8.01 -1.05 1.77
CA ALA A 97 7.72 0.36 1.96
C ALA A 97 6.53 0.50 2.92
N ASP A 98 6.67 -0.04 4.12
CA ASP A 98 5.67 -0.01 5.18
C ASP A 98 5.76 1.37 5.86
N HIS A 99 4.66 2.12 5.84
CA HIS A 99 4.59 3.49 6.35
C HIS A 99 3.52 3.55 7.44
N GLU A 100 3.80 2.94 8.60
CA GLU A 100 2.87 2.93 9.73
C GLU A 100 2.54 4.36 10.19
N ASP A 101 3.53 5.26 10.15
CA ASP A 101 3.35 6.69 10.43
C ASP A 101 2.33 7.36 9.50
N ASP A 102 2.33 7.00 8.21
CA ASP A 102 1.32 7.49 7.26
C ASP A 102 -0.07 6.98 7.66
N ALA A 103 -0.20 5.70 8.04
CA ALA A 103 -1.47 5.13 8.48
C ALA A 103 -2.00 5.80 9.74
N ILE A 104 -1.14 6.05 10.74
CA ILE A 104 -1.47 6.80 11.96
C ILE A 104 -1.94 8.22 11.60
N LYS A 105 -1.20 8.90 10.71
CA LYS A 105 -1.55 10.26 10.30
C LYS A 105 -2.90 10.33 9.59
N TYR A 106 -3.19 9.39 8.70
CA TYR A 106 -4.50 9.31 8.03
C TYR A 106 -5.62 8.97 9.02
N ARG A 107 -5.39 8.09 9.99
CA ARG A 107 -6.36 7.82 11.07
C ARG A 107 -6.73 9.11 11.79
N ASP A 108 -5.74 9.89 12.21
CA ASP A 108 -5.95 11.13 12.95
C ASP A 108 -6.69 12.18 12.12
N ILE A 109 -6.43 12.25 10.82
CA ILE A 109 -7.15 13.12 9.88
C ILE A 109 -8.60 12.68 9.72
N GLY A 110 -8.83 11.39 9.49
CA GLY A 110 -10.17 10.81 9.39
C GLY A 110 -10.98 11.04 10.65
N ARG A 111 -10.35 10.88 11.83
CA ARG A 111 -10.95 11.12 13.14
C ARG A 111 -11.49 12.54 13.36
N LYS A 112 -10.98 13.54 12.63
CA LYS A 112 -11.55 14.90 12.63
C LYS A 112 -12.93 14.99 11.97
N GLY A 113 -13.23 14.09 11.03
CA GLY A 113 -14.53 14.03 10.35
C GLY A 113 -15.42 12.86 10.80
N ASN A 114 -14.86 11.80 11.39
CA ASN A 114 -15.58 10.68 11.98
C ASN A 114 -14.76 9.94 13.05
N ALA A 115 -15.28 9.76 14.26
CA ALA A 115 -14.54 9.13 15.36
C ALA A 115 -14.20 7.63 15.13
N GLU A 116 -14.88 6.97 14.19
CA GLU A 116 -14.75 5.53 13.93
C GLU A 116 -13.63 5.17 12.93
N THR A 117 -12.80 6.13 12.51
CA THR A 117 -11.61 5.80 11.70
C THR A 117 -10.54 5.14 12.57
N VAL A 118 -10.02 4.00 12.13
CA VAL A 118 -9.04 3.16 12.83
C VAL A 118 -7.89 2.78 11.90
N ALA A 119 -6.70 2.55 12.47
CA ALA A 119 -5.53 2.06 11.75
C ALA A 119 -4.97 0.81 12.43
N PHE A 120 -4.49 -0.12 11.61
CA PHE A 120 -3.88 -1.38 12.06
C PHE A 120 -2.62 -1.67 11.25
N THR A 121 -1.70 -2.40 11.86
CA THR A 121 -0.58 -3.06 11.18
C THR A 121 -0.72 -4.58 11.29
N HIS A 122 -0.08 -5.31 10.38
CA HIS A 122 0.08 -6.76 10.52
C HIS A 122 1.56 -7.12 10.34
N PRO A 123 2.27 -7.57 11.39
CA PRO A 123 3.73 -7.68 11.42
C PRO A 123 4.27 -8.78 10.49
N LEU A 124 3.41 -9.71 10.05
CA LEU A 124 3.77 -10.76 9.11
C LEU A 124 3.36 -10.47 7.66
N MET A 125 2.70 -9.34 7.38
CA MET A 125 2.21 -9.00 6.04
C MET A 125 3.06 -7.91 5.38
N ARG A 126 3.38 -8.07 4.09
CA ARG A 126 4.03 -7.06 3.23
C ARG A 126 3.01 -6.24 2.46
N HIS A 127 3.43 -5.11 1.90
CA HIS A 127 2.54 -4.18 1.19
C HIS A 127 1.50 -4.83 0.23
N PRO A 128 1.85 -5.79 -0.65
CA PRO A 128 0.86 -6.52 -1.43
C PRO A 128 0.33 -7.79 -0.71
N TRP A 129 -0.13 -7.66 0.54
CA TRP A 129 -0.59 -8.81 1.34
C TRP A 129 -1.86 -9.45 0.81
N ASN A 130 -2.65 -8.74 0.02
CA ASN A 130 -3.73 -9.33 -0.77
C ASN A 130 -3.25 -10.42 -1.75
N LYS A 131 -1.95 -10.45 -2.09
CA LYS A 131 -1.30 -11.55 -2.82
C LYS A 131 -0.56 -12.52 -1.91
N GLN A 132 -0.08 -12.05 -0.76
CA GLN A 132 0.63 -12.88 0.22
C GLN A 132 -0.32 -13.87 0.88
N ASP A 133 -1.43 -13.37 1.40
CA ASP A 133 -2.51 -14.14 2.01
C ASP A 133 -3.87 -13.56 1.57
N PRO A 134 -4.38 -13.98 0.40
CA PRO A 134 -5.65 -13.51 -0.13
C PRO A 134 -6.85 -13.82 0.78
N GLU A 135 -6.79 -14.92 1.54
CA GLU A 135 -7.86 -15.31 2.45
C GLU A 135 -7.90 -14.38 3.66
N LEU A 136 -6.76 -14.09 4.28
CA LEU A 136 -6.67 -13.12 5.36
C LEU A 136 -7.15 -11.73 4.91
N PHE A 137 -6.79 -11.30 3.70
CA PHE A 137 -7.30 -10.05 3.12
C PHE A 137 -8.82 -10.03 3.01
N ALA A 138 -9.40 -11.07 2.42
CA ALA A 138 -10.86 -11.17 2.26
C ALA A 138 -11.57 -11.22 3.61
N ARG A 139 -11.05 -11.97 4.58
CA ARG A 139 -11.62 -12.06 5.94
C ARG A 139 -11.52 -10.73 6.67
N ALA A 140 -10.39 -10.04 6.63
CA ALA A 140 -10.23 -8.73 7.26
C ALA A 140 -11.21 -7.69 6.68
N ALA A 141 -11.34 -7.64 5.35
CA ALA A 141 -12.31 -6.78 4.70
C ALA A 141 -13.75 -7.12 5.12
N LYS A 142 -14.11 -8.42 5.11
CA LYS A 142 -15.43 -8.89 5.56
C LYS A 142 -15.70 -8.49 7.00
N CYS A 143 -14.81 -8.80 7.94
CA CYS A 143 -14.95 -8.45 9.35
C CYS A 143 -15.16 -6.95 9.53
N TRP A 144 -14.38 -6.12 8.82
CA TRP A 144 -14.55 -4.68 8.85
C TRP A 144 -15.96 -4.24 8.39
N PHE A 145 -16.45 -4.75 7.26
CA PHE A 145 -17.78 -4.38 6.76
C PHE A 145 -18.90 -4.92 7.64
N GLU A 146 -18.73 -6.10 8.24
CA GLU A 146 -19.68 -6.74 9.16
C GLU A 146 -19.60 -6.26 10.61
N ARG A 147 -18.73 -5.28 10.92
CA ARG A 147 -18.48 -4.75 12.27
C ARG A 147 -18.00 -5.80 13.28
N GLN A 148 -17.23 -6.77 12.80
CA GLN A 148 -16.57 -7.76 13.63
C GLN A 148 -15.12 -7.33 13.90
N PRO A 149 -14.50 -7.83 14.99
CA PRO A 149 -13.08 -7.69 15.20
C PRO A 149 -12.29 -8.21 13.99
N LEU A 150 -11.15 -7.58 13.70
CA LEU A 150 -10.24 -8.10 12.68
C LEU A 150 -9.73 -9.49 13.09
N PRO A 151 -9.33 -10.33 12.11
CA PRO A 151 -8.68 -11.61 12.39
C PRO A 151 -7.48 -11.46 13.33
N GLU A 152 -7.06 -12.57 13.94
CA GLU A 152 -5.86 -12.60 14.78
C GLU A 152 -4.62 -12.11 14.00
N GLY A 153 -3.73 -11.41 14.70
CA GLY A 153 -2.45 -10.93 14.17
C GLY A 153 -2.44 -9.44 13.77
N PHE A 154 -3.60 -8.79 13.63
CA PHE A 154 -3.67 -7.34 13.47
C PHE A 154 -3.42 -6.63 14.80
N VAL A 155 -2.58 -5.59 14.77
CA VAL A 155 -2.24 -4.75 15.91
C VAL A 155 -2.72 -3.33 15.64
N GLU A 156 -3.47 -2.73 16.57
CA GLU A 156 -3.92 -1.34 16.44
C GLU A 156 -2.73 -0.39 16.52
N LEU A 157 -2.69 0.57 15.58
CA LEU A 157 -1.73 1.69 15.52
C LEU A 157 -2.39 2.94 16.06
#